data_AF-A0A7J4UZE2-F1
#
_entry.id   AF-A0A7J4UZE2-F1
#
_cell.length_a   1.000
_cell.length_b   1.000
_cell.length_c   1.000
_cell.angle_alpha   90.00
_cell.angle_beta   90.00
_cell.angle_gamma   90.00
#
_symmetry.space_group_name_H-M   'P 1'
#
loop_
_entity.id
_entity.type
_entity.pdbx_description
1 polymer ?
#
loop_
_entity_poly.entity_id
_entity_poly.type
_entity_poly.pdbx_seq_one_letter_code
_entity_poly.pdbx_strand_id
1 'polypeptide(L)'
;MADPSSPVFVLACVSCGKTVSGSEAKCPRCGASFEEVRFECPFCGELVSPGQSRCPECGTEFSIFADAVDEASSVSLDGPVEDAPGEASEFECPACGKTVGADDAECPHCGAHFSE
;
A
#
# COMPACT_ATOMS: atom_id res chain seq x y z
N MET A 1 -8.32 -8.26 -23.44
CA MET A 1 -9.64 -8.74 -22.98
C MET A 1 -9.30 -9.65 -21.82
N ALA A 2 -9.44 -9.16 -20.58
CA ALA A 2 -9.04 -9.91 -19.40
C ALA A 2 -10.09 -11.00 -19.16
N ASP A 3 -9.69 -12.26 -19.20
CA ASP A 3 -10.56 -13.40 -18.90
C ASP A 3 -11.04 -13.29 -17.44
N PRO A 4 -12.36 -13.19 -17.20
CA PRO A 4 -12.94 -13.02 -15.86
C PRO A 4 -12.81 -14.28 -14.98
N SER A 5 -12.16 -15.34 -15.49
CA SER A 5 -11.92 -16.59 -14.78
C SER A 5 -10.50 -16.70 -14.19
N SER A 6 -9.67 -15.66 -14.32
CA SER A 6 -8.36 -15.65 -13.66
C SER A 6 -8.50 -15.14 -12.22
N PRO A 7 -8.03 -15.89 -11.22
CA PRO A 7 -8.08 -15.45 -9.83
C PRO A 7 -7.37 -14.10 -9.67
N VAL A 8 -8.08 -13.09 -9.18
CA VAL A 8 -7.55 -11.74 -8.97
C VAL A 8 -6.65 -11.79 -7.73
N PHE A 9 -5.37 -12.11 -7.95
CA PHE A 9 -4.36 -12.02 -6.91
C PHE A 9 -3.80 -10.61 -6.87
N VAL A 10 -4.14 -9.88 -5.81
CA VAL A 10 -3.58 -8.57 -5.52
C VAL A 10 -2.09 -8.74 -5.19
N LEU A 11 -1.21 -8.33 -6.11
CA LEU A 11 0.24 -8.49 -6.04
C LEU A 11 0.91 -7.14 -5.72
N ALA A 12 1.91 -7.13 -4.83
CA ALA A 12 2.77 -5.96 -4.66
C ALA A 12 3.98 -6.03 -5.61
N CYS A 13 4.23 -4.97 -6.38
CA CYS A 13 5.41 -4.88 -7.22
C CYS A 13 6.68 -4.77 -6.36
N VAL A 14 7.56 -5.77 -6.41
CA VAL A 14 8.84 -5.80 -5.67
C VAL A 14 9.76 -4.62 -6.00
N SER A 15 9.63 -4.01 -7.18
CA SER A 15 10.50 -2.91 -7.60
C SER A 15 10.04 -1.53 -7.13
N CYS A 16 8.73 -1.34 -6.87
CA CYS A 16 8.20 -0.01 -6.53
C CYS A 16 7.13 0.02 -5.42
N GLY A 17 6.83 -1.14 -4.84
CA GLY A 17 5.83 -1.32 -3.78
C GLY A 17 4.38 -1.12 -4.24
N LYS A 18 4.12 -0.84 -5.52
CA LYS A 18 2.76 -0.60 -6.00
C LYS A 18 1.99 -1.91 -6.05
N THR A 19 0.84 -1.92 -5.38
CA THR A 19 -0.16 -2.97 -5.51
C THR A 19 -0.78 -2.96 -6.91
N VAL A 20 -0.82 -4.11 -7.56
CA VAL A 20 -1.38 -4.35 -8.89
C VAL A 20 -2.35 -5.53 -8.83
N SER A 21 -3.26 -5.61 -9.80
CA SER A 21 -4.30 -6.64 -9.84
C SER A 21 -3.78 -8.03 -10.26
N GLY A 22 -2.50 -8.13 -10.62
CA GLY A 22 -1.88 -9.38 -11.09
C GLY A 22 -2.31 -9.80 -12.50
N SER A 23 -3.17 -9.02 -13.15
CA SER A 23 -3.64 -9.25 -14.52
C SER A 23 -2.71 -8.69 -15.59
N GLU A 24 -1.82 -7.80 -15.19
CA GLU A 24 -0.89 -7.10 -16.07
C GLU A 24 0.43 -7.88 -16.21
N ALA A 25 1.02 -7.89 -17.41
CA ALA A 25 2.34 -8.47 -17.63
C ALA A 25 3.48 -7.62 -17.06
N LYS A 26 3.21 -6.31 -16.83
CA LYS A 26 4.18 -5.34 -16.32
C LYS A 26 3.53 -4.37 -15.35
N CYS A 27 4.31 -3.86 -14.39
CA CYS A 27 3.84 -2.87 -13.45
C CYS A 27 3.50 -1.57 -14.19
N PRO A 28 2.28 -1.03 -14.08
CA PRO A 28 1.91 0.22 -14.74
C PRO A 28 2.63 1.44 -14.15
N ARG A 29 3.23 1.31 -12.95
CA ARG A 29 3.98 2.40 -12.31
C ARG A 29 5.45 2.45 -12.73
N CYS A 30 6.15 1.32 -12.73
CA CYS A 30 7.60 1.28 -12.93
C CYS A 30 8.05 0.46 -14.16
N GLY A 31 7.13 -0.25 -14.82
CA GLY A 31 7.44 -1.06 -16.00
C GLY A 31 8.09 -2.42 -15.72
N ALA A 32 8.30 -2.80 -14.45
CA ALA A 32 8.86 -4.09 -14.07
C ALA A 32 7.99 -5.25 -14.59
N SER A 33 8.60 -6.27 -15.19
CA SER A 33 7.89 -7.45 -15.69
C SER A 33 7.49 -8.39 -14.57
N PHE A 34 6.27 -8.90 -14.64
CA PHE A 34 5.72 -9.86 -13.67
C PHE A 34 5.92 -11.32 -14.08
N GLU A 35 6.54 -11.57 -15.24
CA GLU A 35 6.79 -12.91 -15.81
C GLU A 35 7.64 -13.81 -14.90
N GLU A 36 8.46 -13.23 -14.03
CA GLU A 36 9.35 -13.96 -13.11
C GLU A 36 8.91 -13.88 -11.64
N VAL A 37 7.77 -13.23 -11.36
CA VAL A 37 7.31 -13.02 -10.00
C VAL A 37 6.57 -14.26 -9.51
N ARG A 38 6.96 -14.74 -8.32
CA ARG A 38 6.35 -15.87 -7.62
C ARG A 38 5.69 -15.36 -6.34
N PHE A 39 4.56 -15.94 -5.96
CA PHE A 39 3.88 -15.64 -4.70
C PHE A 39 4.11 -16.78 -3.70
N GLU A 40 4.09 -16.47 -2.41
CA GLU A 40 4.11 -17.51 -1.37
C GLU A 40 2.70 -18.05 -1.13
N CYS A 41 2.57 -19.37 -1.04
CA CYS A 41 1.35 -20.01 -0.60
C CYS A 41 1.07 -19.64 0.87
N PRO A 42 -0.09 -19.08 1.23
CA PRO A 42 -0.37 -18.66 2.61
C PRO A 42 -0.51 -19.83 3.59
N PHE A 43 -0.61 -21.07 3.10
CA PHE A 43 -0.79 -22.26 3.93
C PHE A 43 0.52 -23.00 4.21
N CYS A 44 1.46 -23.00 3.26
CA CYS A 44 2.71 -23.76 3.39
C CYS A 44 3.97 -22.95 3.08
N GLY A 45 3.85 -21.72 2.58
CA GLY A 45 4.99 -20.87 2.20
C GLY A 45 5.64 -21.21 0.86
N GLU A 46 5.16 -22.22 0.13
CA GLU A 46 5.75 -22.59 -1.17
C GLU A 46 5.60 -21.49 -2.22
N LEU A 47 6.61 -21.30 -3.07
CA LEU A 47 6.57 -20.33 -4.15
C LEU A 47 5.79 -20.86 -5.35
N VAL A 48 4.76 -20.13 -5.73
CA VAL A 48 3.81 -20.50 -6.78
C VAL A 48 3.77 -19.42 -7.87
N SER A 49 3.57 -19.88 -9.11
CA SER A 49 3.60 -19.03 -10.30
C SER A 49 2.22 -18.45 -10.63
N PRO A 50 2.14 -17.23 -11.20
CA PRO A 50 0.88 -16.64 -11.63
C PRO A 50 0.15 -17.55 -12.62
N GLY A 51 -1.14 -17.78 -12.37
CA GLY A 51 -1.98 -18.67 -13.17
C GLY A 51 -2.09 -20.12 -12.68
N GLN A 52 -1.36 -20.53 -11.63
CA GLN A 52 -1.59 -21.83 -11.00
C GLN A 52 -2.93 -21.81 -10.24
N SER A 53 -3.75 -22.84 -10.44
CA SER A 53 -5.04 -23.00 -9.74
C SER A 53 -4.91 -23.75 -8.41
N ARG A 54 -3.78 -24.44 -8.19
CA ARG A 54 -3.46 -25.12 -6.92
C ARG A 54 -1.98 -25.02 -6.56
N CYS A 55 -1.68 -25.12 -5.27
CA CYS A 55 -0.31 -25.29 -4.79
C CYS A 55 0.22 -26.71 -5.11
N PRO A 56 1.43 -26.87 -5.67
CA PRO A 56 2.01 -28.18 -5.96
C PRO A 56 2.46 -28.93 -4.70
N GLU A 57 2.81 -28.24 -3.62
CA GLU A 57 3.30 -28.85 -2.38
C GLU A 57 2.16 -29.27 -1.45
N CYS A 58 1.27 -28.34 -1.08
CA CYS A 58 0.20 -28.62 -0.12
C CYS A 58 -1.14 -29.00 -0.75
N GLY A 59 -1.29 -28.81 -2.07
CA GLY A 59 -2.52 -29.14 -2.79
C GLY A 59 -3.67 -28.15 -2.62
N THR A 60 -3.50 -27.05 -1.88
CA THR A 60 -4.55 -26.03 -1.71
C THR A 60 -4.97 -25.44 -3.05
N GLU A 61 -6.28 -25.44 -3.33
CA GLU A 61 -6.85 -24.78 -4.49
C GLU A 61 -7.07 -23.29 -4.21
N PHE A 62 -6.53 -22.44 -5.08
CA PHE A 62 -6.61 -20.99 -4.91
C PHE A 62 -7.93 -20.40 -5.42
N SER A 63 -8.67 -21.14 -6.26
CA SER A 63 -9.98 -20.75 -6.77
C SER A 63 -11.02 -20.51 -5.66
N ILE A 64 -10.85 -21.14 -4.48
CA ILE A 64 -11.75 -20.99 -3.34
C ILE A 64 -11.73 -19.57 -2.77
N PHE A 65 -10.62 -18.84 -2.92
CA PHE A 65 -10.45 -17.49 -2.35
C PHE A 65 -10.63 -16.38 -3.38
N ALA A 66 -10.56 -16.72 -4.67
CA ALA A 66 -10.82 -15.79 -5.76
C ALA A 66 -12.29 -15.36 -5.87
N ASP A 67 -13.21 -16.20 -5.40
CA ASP A 67 -14.66 -15.91 -5.40
C ASP A 67 -15.06 -14.96 -4.25
N ALA A 68 -14.27 -14.94 -3.17
CA ALA A 68 -14.54 -14.14 -1.97
C ALA A 68 -14.03 -12.68 -2.05
N VAL A 69 -13.31 -12.32 -3.12
CA VAL A 69 -12.91 -10.93 -3.41
C VAL A 69 -13.94 -10.30 -4.34
N ASP A 70 -15.08 -9.92 -3.77
CA ASP A 70 -16.05 -9.09 -4.48
C ASP A 70 -15.40 -7.73 -4.82
N GLU A 71 -15.60 -7.22 -6.04
CA GLU A 71 -15.17 -5.88 -6.50
C GLU A 71 -15.68 -4.72 -5.59
N ALA A 72 -16.58 -5.01 -4.64
CA ALA A 72 -16.99 -4.08 -3.59
C ALA A 72 -16.08 -4.07 -2.35
N SER A 73 -15.19 -5.04 -2.16
CA SER A 73 -14.18 -5.06 -1.07
C SER A 73 -12.89 -4.38 -1.50
N SER A 74 -12.99 -3.21 -2.14
CA SER A 74 -11.92 -2.23 -2.06
C SER A 74 -11.97 -1.61 -0.66
N VAL A 75 -11.29 -2.24 0.30
CA VAL A 75 -10.93 -1.52 1.52
C VAL A 75 -9.95 -0.42 1.11
N SER A 76 -10.46 0.81 1.06
CA SER A 76 -9.61 2.00 0.98
C SER A 76 -8.82 2.04 2.29
N LEU A 77 -7.59 1.53 2.26
CA LEU A 77 -6.65 1.67 3.37
C LEU A 77 -6.15 3.12 3.50
N ASP A 78 -6.42 3.96 2.50
CA ASP A 78 -6.51 5.40 2.67
C ASP A 78 -7.83 5.70 3.36
N GLY A 79 -7.76 5.94 4.67
CA GLY A 79 -8.83 6.62 5.39
C GLY A 79 -9.15 7.97 4.72
N PRO A 80 -10.30 8.59 5.05
CA PRO A 80 -10.61 9.90 4.51
C PRO A 80 -9.44 10.83 4.82
N VAL A 81 -8.72 11.26 3.78
CA VAL A 81 -8.04 12.55 3.83
C VAL A 81 -9.17 13.56 3.86
N GLU A 82 -9.61 13.85 5.08
CA GLU A 82 -10.40 15.03 5.35
C GLU A 82 -9.58 16.20 4.83
N ASP A 83 -10.08 16.74 3.72
CA ASP A 83 -9.78 18.04 3.19
C ASP A 83 -9.87 19.04 4.36
N ALA A 84 -8.71 19.45 4.88
CA ALA A 84 -8.63 20.53 5.84
C ALA A 84 -8.28 21.81 5.06
N PRO A 85 -9.22 22.75 4.90
CA PRO A 85 -8.90 24.10 4.48
C PRO A 85 -8.34 24.85 5.70
N GLY A 86 -7.08 25.27 5.65
CA GLY A 86 -6.57 26.24 6.63
C GLY A 86 -5.07 26.14 6.84
N GLU A 87 -4.35 27.16 6.36
CA GLU A 87 -3.03 27.54 6.85
C GLU A 87 -3.04 27.60 8.39
N ALA A 88 -2.44 26.59 9.01
CA ALA A 88 -1.90 26.62 10.36
C ALA A 88 -0.75 25.62 10.38
N SER A 89 0.39 26.04 9.81
CA SER A 89 1.58 25.19 9.77
C SER A 89 2.14 25.11 11.20
N GLU A 90 1.84 24.05 11.93
CA GLU A 90 2.47 23.79 13.23
C GLU A 90 3.88 23.24 13.00
N PHE A 91 4.88 23.84 13.64
CA PHE A 91 6.28 23.43 13.57
C PHE A 91 6.77 22.95 14.94
N GLU A 92 7.82 22.15 14.97
CA GLU A 92 8.39 21.65 16.22
C GLU A 92 9.52 22.58 16.69
N CYS A 93 9.44 23.05 17.94
CA CYS A 93 10.45 23.94 18.51
C CYS A 93 11.79 23.21 18.66
N PRO A 94 12.90 23.66 18.03
CA PRO A 94 14.20 23.00 18.11
C PRO A 94 14.84 23.03 19.51
N ALA A 95 14.34 23.90 20.41
CA ALA A 95 14.85 24.00 21.76
C ALA A 95 14.22 22.98 22.73
N CYS A 96 12.95 22.59 22.52
CA CYS A 96 12.22 21.73 23.47
C CYS A 96 11.42 20.58 22.85
N GLY A 97 11.32 20.49 21.52
CA GLY A 97 10.61 19.42 20.81
C GLY A 97 9.09 19.48 20.92
N LYS A 98 8.52 20.62 21.35
CA LYS A 98 7.07 20.82 21.42
C LYS A 98 6.56 21.57 20.20
N THR A 99 5.33 21.28 19.81
CA THR A 99 4.67 21.93 18.69
C THR A 99 4.39 23.40 19.00
N VAL A 100 4.62 24.26 18.01
CA VAL A 100 4.39 25.71 18.05
C VAL A 100 3.75 26.15 16.74
N GLY A 101 3.00 27.25 16.75
CA GLY A 101 2.39 27.79 15.52
C GLY A 101 3.43 28.49 14.63
N ALA A 102 3.20 28.48 13.31
CA ALA A 102 4.03 29.19 12.32
C ALA A 102 4.24 30.69 12.64
N ASP A 103 3.20 31.34 13.15
CA ASP A 103 3.17 32.77 13.42
C ASP A 103 3.67 33.13 14.83
N ASP A 104 4.07 32.12 15.60
CA ASP A 104 4.50 32.29 16.98
C ASP A 104 5.97 32.74 16.99
N ALA A 105 6.22 33.97 17.49
CA ALA A 105 7.57 34.53 17.58
C ALA A 105 8.35 33.99 18.81
N GLU A 106 7.68 33.37 19.77
CA GLU A 106 8.30 32.84 20.99
C GLU A 106 7.55 31.62 21.52
N CYS A 107 8.24 30.49 21.63
CA CYS A 107 7.66 29.23 22.07
C CYS A 107 6.95 29.35 23.43
N PRO A 108 5.63 29.09 23.54
CA PRO A 108 4.89 29.18 24.80
C PRO A 108 5.28 28.10 25.82
N HIS A 109 6.07 27.11 25.40
CA HIS A 109 6.44 25.99 26.26
C HIS A 109 7.82 26.12 26.89
N CYS A 110 8.74 26.87 26.28
CA CYS A 110 10.10 27.03 26.78
C CYS A 110 10.63 28.47 26.72
N GLY A 111 9.90 29.41 26.11
CA GLY A 111 10.32 30.80 25.95
C GLY A 111 11.42 31.01 24.91
N ALA A 112 11.61 30.07 23.98
CA ALA A 112 12.58 30.22 22.90
C ALA A 112 12.04 31.19 21.83
N HIS A 113 12.76 32.27 21.57
CA HIS A 113 12.40 33.26 20.55
C HIS A 113 12.84 32.78 19.16
N PHE A 114 11.92 32.79 18.20
CA PHE A 114 12.17 32.43 16.81
C PHE A 114 12.50 33.70 16.03
N SER A 115 13.70 33.75 15.45
CA SER A 115 14.08 34.81 14.51
C SER A 115 13.90 34.25 13.10
N GLU A 116 13.23 35.00 12.23
CA GLU A 116 13.11 34.69 10.79
C GLU A 116 14.47 34.34 10.15
#